data_AF-M1BHU2-F1
#
_entry.id   AF-M1BHU2-F1
#
_cell.length_a   1.000
_cell.length_b   1.000
_cell.length_c   1.000
_cell.angle_alpha   90.00
_cell.angle_beta   90.00
_cell.angle_gamma   90.00
#
_symmetry.space_group_name_H-M   'P 1'
#
loop_
_entity.id
_entity.type
_entity.pdbx_description
1 polymer ?
#
loop_
_entity_poly.entity_id
_entity_poly.type
_entity_poly.pdbx_seq_one_letter_code
_entity_poly.pdbx_strand_id
1 'polypeptide(L)'
;MAVHVPLSLEAQVEARLLMFSHMNLLSPAIGDPISVPTQDMLIGLYVLTSGNHRGICVNRYNPCNRRNYQNQKRSDNSYYKYTKEPFFSNSYDAIGAYRQKRINLDSPLWLRWRLDQRVIASRETPIEVHYESLGTFYEIYGHYLIVRSLKKKILFIYIRTTVGHIVLYREIEEAIQGFSRAYSYAT
;
A
#
# COMPACT_ATOMS: atom_id res chain seq x y z
N MET A 1 21.93 6.02 -31.87
CA MET A 1 22.86 5.71 -30.77
C MET A 1 23.94 4.80 -31.34
N ALA A 2 25.21 5.12 -31.16
CA ALA A 2 26.31 4.28 -31.65
C ALA A 2 26.49 3.07 -30.72
N VAL A 3 26.92 1.94 -31.29
CA VAL A 3 27.22 0.73 -30.55
C VAL A 3 28.71 0.45 -30.72
N HIS A 4 29.43 0.37 -29.61
CA HIS A 4 30.87 0.09 -29.56
C HIS A 4 31.11 -1.24 -28.88
N VAL A 5 32.06 -2.02 -29.39
CA VAL A 5 32.40 -3.34 -28.86
C VAL A 5 33.83 -3.30 -28.28
N PRO A 6 34.00 -3.47 -26.95
CA PRO A 6 35.32 -3.52 -26.34
C PRO A 6 36.01 -4.87 -26.63
N LEU A 7 37.24 -4.82 -27.14
CA LEU A 7 38.00 -6.01 -27.55
C LEU A 7 39.01 -6.48 -26.49
N SER A 8 39.71 -5.55 -25.84
CA SER A 8 40.70 -5.87 -24.81
C SER A 8 40.04 -6.35 -23.51
N LEU A 9 40.73 -7.22 -22.77
CA LEU A 9 40.24 -7.75 -21.49
C LEU A 9 40.03 -6.63 -20.47
N GLU A 10 40.94 -5.66 -20.44
CA GLU A 10 40.85 -4.48 -19.56
C GLU A 10 39.60 -3.65 -19.86
N ALA A 11 39.31 -3.41 -21.15
CA ALA A 11 38.14 -2.64 -21.55
C ALA A 11 36.84 -3.41 -21.28
N GLN A 12 36.86 -4.75 -21.39
CA GLN A 12 35.71 -5.58 -21.03
C GLN A 12 35.43 -5.53 -19.51
N VAL A 13 36.47 -5.57 -18.68
CA VAL A 13 36.34 -5.47 -17.21
C VAL A 13 35.84 -4.08 -16.82
N GLU A 14 36.41 -3.01 -17.39
CA GLU A 14 35.97 -1.63 -17.15
C GLU A 14 34.50 -1.43 -17.54
N ALA A 15 34.10 -1.94 -18.71
CA ALA A 15 32.73 -1.86 -19.17
C ALA A 15 31.76 -2.58 -18.20
N ARG A 16 32.18 -3.71 -17.62
CA ARG A 16 31.36 -4.50 -16.70
C ARG A 16 31.29 -3.96 -15.29
N LEU A 17 32.38 -3.36 -14.79
CA LEU A 17 32.49 -2.94 -13.40
C LEU A 17 32.17 -1.45 -13.21
N LEU A 18 32.54 -0.59 -14.16
CA LEU A 18 32.37 0.87 -14.02
C LEU A 18 31.28 1.41 -14.91
N MET A 19 31.13 0.90 -16.13
CA MET A 19 30.15 1.43 -17.09
C MET A 19 28.79 0.72 -17.07
N PHE A 20 28.60 -0.27 -16.19
CA PHE A 20 27.33 -1.00 -16.16
C PHE A 20 26.19 -0.12 -15.65
N SER A 21 25.06 -0.15 -16.35
CA SER A 21 23.89 0.70 -16.06
C SER A 21 23.33 0.57 -14.64
N HIS A 22 23.34 -0.63 -14.05
CA HIS A 22 22.80 -0.87 -12.70
C HIS A 22 23.65 -0.26 -11.58
N MET A 23 24.93 0.09 -11.85
CA MET A 23 25.80 0.77 -10.88
C MET A 23 25.71 2.29 -11.03
N ASN A 24 25.38 2.78 -12.22
CA ASN A 24 25.32 4.20 -12.56
C ASN A 24 23.90 4.78 -12.43
N LEU A 25 23.27 4.61 -11.26
CA LEU A 25 21.90 5.10 -11.00
C LEU A 25 21.84 6.54 -10.50
N LEU A 26 22.95 7.07 -9.97
CA LEU A 26 23.05 8.40 -9.37
C LEU A 26 23.82 9.35 -10.28
N SER A 27 23.51 10.64 -10.15
CA SER A 27 24.25 11.69 -10.83
C SER A 27 25.62 11.89 -10.18
N PRO A 28 26.73 11.90 -10.95
CA PRO A 28 28.07 12.05 -10.38
C PRO A 28 28.33 13.44 -9.80
N ALA A 29 27.55 14.44 -10.22
CA ALA A 29 27.70 15.83 -9.76
C ALA A 29 26.93 16.13 -8.46
N ILE A 30 25.70 15.64 -8.34
CA ILE A 30 24.76 16.03 -7.27
C ILE A 30 24.44 14.85 -6.34
N GLY A 31 24.49 13.61 -6.85
CA GLY A 31 24.09 12.41 -6.12
C GLY A 31 22.60 12.09 -6.26
N ASP A 32 21.83 12.91 -6.98
CA ASP A 32 20.41 12.64 -7.25
C ASP A 32 20.22 11.43 -8.17
N PRO A 33 19.14 10.64 -8.01
CA PRO A 33 18.87 9.51 -8.88
C PRO A 33 18.53 9.97 -10.30
N ILE A 34 19.23 9.42 -11.30
CA ILE A 34 18.96 9.67 -12.73
C ILE A 34 17.88 8.72 -13.25
N SER A 35 17.88 7.47 -12.79
CA SER A 35 16.96 6.42 -13.26
C SER A 35 15.61 6.45 -12.51
N VAL A 36 14.92 7.60 -12.55
CA VAL A 36 13.59 7.79 -11.95
C VAL A 36 12.50 7.54 -13.01
N PRO A 37 11.34 6.95 -12.66
CA PRO A 37 10.25 6.78 -13.61
C PRO A 37 9.77 8.14 -14.16
N THR A 38 9.57 8.21 -15.49
CA THR A 38 9.08 9.41 -16.20
C THR A 38 7.82 9.11 -17.02
N GLN A 39 7.06 10.17 -17.35
CA GLN A 39 5.91 10.13 -18.27
C GLN A 39 4.89 9.04 -17.93
N ASP A 40 4.76 8.02 -18.79
CA ASP A 40 3.73 6.98 -18.70
C ASP A 40 3.86 6.14 -17.43
N MET A 41 5.08 5.92 -16.95
CA MET A 41 5.30 5.23 -15.68
C MET A 41 4.70 6.00 -14.50
N LEU A 42 4.85 7.33 -14.48
CA LEU A 42 4.28 8.18 -13.43
C LEU A 42 2.75 8.18 -13.51
N ILE A 43 2.19 8.24 -14.72
CA ILE A 43 0.73 8.18 -14.92
C ILE A 43 0.19 6.82 -14.44
N GLY A 44 0.87 5.72 -14.77
CA GLY A 44 0.50 4.38 -14.29
C GLY A 44 0.53 4.27 -12.77
N LEU A 45 1.61 4.73 -12.13
CA LEU A 45 1.72 4.75 -10.66
C LEU A 45 0.67 5.65 -10.02
N TYR A 46 0.40 6.81 -10.61
CA TYR A 46 -0.64 7.73 -10.13
C TYR A 46 -2.02 7.07 -10.17
N VAL A 47 -2.41 6.46 -11.28
CA VAL A 47 -3.70 5.77 -11.40
C VAL A 47 -3.79 4.57 -10.44
N LEU A 48 -2.70 3.83 -10.24
CA LEU A 48 -2.67 2.73 -9.26
C LEU A 48 -2.85 3.21 -7.82
N THR A 49 -2.33 4.39 -7.49
CA THR A 49 -2.33 4.94 -6.13
C THR A 49 -3.43 5.98 -5.88
N SER A 50 -4.15 6.40 -6.92
CA SER A 50 -5.25 7.36 -6.84
C SER A 50 -6.51 6.74 -6.21
N GLY A 51 -6.44 6.41 -4.92
CA GLY A 51 -7.56 5.92 -4.14
C GLY A 51 -8.33 7.04 -3.43
N ASN A 52 -9.52 6.73 -2.91
CA ASN A 52 -10.20 7.63 -1.98
C ASN A 52 -9.50 7.59 -0.61
N HIS A 53 -8.65 8.59 -0.32
CA HIS A 53 -7.87 8.70 0.94
C HIS A 53 -8.72 9.10 2.15
N ARG A 54 -10.06 9.04 2.04
CA ARG A 54 -10.96 9.42 3.12
C ARG A 54 -10.71 8.49 4.29
N GLY A 55 -10.14 9.00 5.39
CA GLY A 55 -9.88 8.25 6.61
C GLY A 55 -11.15 7.64 7.21
N ILE A 56 -10.99 6.74 8.18
CA ILE A 56 -12.12 6.01 8.80
C ILE A 56 -13.17 6.99 9.35
N CYS A 57 -12.71 8.11 9.91
CA CYS A 57 -13.53 9.15 10.52
C CYS A 57 -14.40 9.93 9.51
N VAL A 58 -13.96 10.09 8.26
CA VAL A 58 -14.71 10.85 7.23
C VAL A 58 -16.01 10.14 6.84
N ASN A 59 -16.07 8.82 6.90
CA ASN A 59 -17.26 8.06 6.52
C ASN A 59 -18.23 7.80 7.69
N ARG A 60 -17.77 7.83 8.95
CA ARG A 60 -18.62 7.60 10.13
C ARG A 60 -19.15 8.86 10.82
N TYR A 61 -18.43 9.99 10.73
CA TYR A 61 -18.77 11.20 11.48
C TYR A 61 -19.10 12.42 10.63
N ASN A 62 -19.26 12.30 9.30
CA ASN A 62 -19.60 13.46 8.48
C ASN A 62 -21.09 13.85 8.67
N PRO A 63 -21.42 14.93 9.41
CA PRO A 63 -22.80 15.30 9.72
C PRO A 63 -23.45 16.13 8.59
N CYS A 64 -22.68 16.54 7.58
CA CYS A 64 -23.02 17.67 6.72
C CYS A 64 -24.02 17.39 5.59
N ASN A 65 -24.59 16.18 5.47
CA ASN A 65 -25.65 15.90 4.48
C ASN A 65 -27.08 16.03 5.03
N ARG A 66 -27.28 16.54 6.25
CA ARG A 66 -28.62 16.58 6.88
C ARG A 66 -29.54 17.74 6.42
N ARG A 67 -29.04 18.73 5.65
CA ARG A 67 -29.82 19.97 5.37
C ARG A 67 -30.80 19.93 4.20
N ASN A 68 -30.71 18.99 3.26
CA ASN A 68 -31.47 19.07 1.99
C ASN A 68 -32.48 17.94 1.71
N TYR A 69 -33.11 17.34 2.73
CA TYR A 69 -34.12 16.27 2.53
C TYR A 69 -35.44 16.52 3.27
N GLN A 70 -36.11 17.64 3.01
CA GLN A 70 -37.53 17.76 3.37
C GLN A 70 -38.50 17.55 2.21
N ASN A 71 -38.05 17.57 0.95
CA ASN A 71 -38.98 17.52 -0.18
C ASN A 71 -38.59 16.45 -1.21
N GLN A 72 -38.90 15.18 -0.92
CA GLN A 72 -39.42 14.21 -1.90
C GLN A 72 -39.71 12.87 -1.22
N LYS A 73 -40.95 12.69 -0.77
CA LYS A 73 -41.54 11.36 -0.58
C LYS A 73 -41.77 10.74 -1.96
N ARG A 74 -40.91 9.83 -2.40
CA ARG A 74 -41.23 8.78 -3.36
C ARG A 74 -40.45 7.52 -3.00
N SER A 75 -41.12 6.40 -3.18
CA SER A 75 -40.73 5.05 -2.79
C SER A 75 -39.40 4.65 -3.45
N ASP A 76 -38.32 4.60 -2.68
CA ASP A 76 -37.13 3.82 -3.00
C ASP A 76 -36.57 3.24 -1.71
N ASN A 77 -36.94 1.99 -1.42
CA ASN A 77 -36.29 1.18 -0.40
C ASN A 77 -34.88 0.80 -0.88
N SER A 78 -33.93 1.72 -0.76
CA SER A 78 -32.49 1.40 -0.74
C SER A 78 -31.85 2.03 0.50
N TYR A 79 -32.31 1.53 1.65
CA TYR A 79 -31.75 1.78 2.97
C TYR A 79 -30.22 1.65 2.92
N TYR A 80 -29.52 2.78 3.12
CA TYR A 80 -28.07 2.97 3.08
C TYR A 80 -27.28 1.70 3.40
N LYS A 81 -26.95 0.93 2.35
CA LYS A 81 -26.08 -0.22 2.48
C LYS A 81 -24.68 0.33 2.68
N TYR A 82 -24.31 0.59 3.93
CA TYR A 82 -22.92 0.68 4.33
C TYR A 82 -22.29 -0.66 3.92
N THR A 83 -21.76 -0.71 2.70
CA THR A 83 -21.09 -1.90 2.19
C THR A 83 -19.89 -2.09 3.08
N LYS A 84 -20.00 -3.05 4.01
CA LYS A 84 -18.94 -3.40 4.96
C LYS A 84 -17.65 -3.57 4.17
N GLU A 85 -16.65 -2.74 4.46
CA GLU A 85 -15.36 -2.81 3.79
C GLU A 85 -14.78 -4.22 3.99
N PRO A 86 -14.31 -4.89 2.92
CA PRO A 86 -13.86 -6.26 3.01
C PRO A 86 -12.54 -6.36 3.80
N PHE A 87 -12.43 -7.39 4.62
CA PHE A 87 -11.22 -7.72 5.37
C PHE A 87 -10.47 -8.85 4.66
N PHE A 88 -9.19 -8.64 4.46
CA PHE A 88 -8.26 -9.60 3.86
C PHE A 88 -7.15 -9.93 4.84
N SER A 89 -6.87 -11.22 4.98
CA SER A 89 -5.75 -11.72 5.76
C SER A 89 -4.43 -11.68 4.98
N ASN A 90 -4.50 -11.76 3.65
CA ASN A 90 -3.36 -11.85 2.75
C ASN A 90 -3.54 -10.95 1.52
N SER A 91 -2.45 -10.42 1.00
CA SER A 91 -2.44 -9.59 -0.22
C SER A 91 -2.90 -10.37 -1.45
N TYR A 92 -2.53 -11.65 -1.56
CA TYR A 92 -2.94 -12.52 -2.66
C TYR A 92 -4.45 -12.69 -2.77
N ASP A 93 -5.15 -12.77 -1.64
CA ASP A 93 -6.60 -12.91 -1.61
C ASP A 93 -7.29 -11.62 -2.08
N ALA A 94 -6.76 -10.46 -1.65
CA ALA A 94 -7.23 -9.16 -2.13
C ALA A 94 -7.04 -8.99 -3.65
N ILE A 95 -5.89 -9.40 -4.19
CA ILE A 95 -5.60 -9.37 -5.63
C ILE A 95 -6.49 -10.39 -6.37
N GLY A 96 -6.73 -11.57 -5.79
CA GLY A 96 -7.65 -12.56 -6.33
C GLY A 96 -9.08 -12.04 -6.43
N ALA A 97 -9.56 -11.37 -5.38
CA ALA A 97 -10.88 -10.73 -5.37
C ALA A 97 -11.01 -9.60 -6.41
N TYR A 98 -9.94 -8.83 -6.63
CA TYR A 98 -9.88 -7.85 -7.71
C TYR A 98 -9.96 -8.49 -9.10
N ARG A 99 -9.21 -9.57 -9.34
CA ARG A 99 -9.28 -10.33 -10.62
C ARG A 99 -10.68 -10.89 -10.88
N GLN A 100 -11.38 -11.29 -9.82
CA GLN A 100 -12.78 -11.73 -9.88
C GLN A 100 -13.78 -10.57 -10.02
N LYS A 101 -13.32 -9.31 -10.14
CA LYS A 101 -14.14 -8.09 -10.21
C LYS A 101 -15.11 -7.92 -9.04
N ARG A 102 -14.79 -8.50 -7.88
CA ARG A 102 -15.57 -8.31 -6.63
C ARG A 102 -15.27 -6.97 -5.98
N ILE A 103 -14.09 -6.43 -6.26
CA ILE A 103 -13.51 -5.23 -5.66
C ILE A 103 -12.95 -4.38 -6.81
N ASN A 104 -13.16 -3.07 -6.74
CA ASN A 104 -12.60 -2.11 -7.68
C ASN A 104 -11.24 -1.62 -7.19
N LEU A 105 -10.41 -1.11 -8.10
CA LEU A 105 -9.06 -0.64 -7.77
C LEU A 105 -9.07 0.46 -6.69
N ASP A 106 -10.05 1.37 -6.74
CA ASP A 106 -10.16 2.52 -5.82
C ASP A 106 -10.92 2.22 -4.52
N SER A 107 -11.52 1.02 -4.42
CA SER A 107 -12.36 0.69 -3.27
C SER A 107 -11.51 0.40 -2.02
N PRO A 108 -11.83 1.03 -0.88
CA PRO A 108 -11.07 0.82 0.34
C PRO A 108 -11.30 -0.58 0.89
N LEU A 109 -10.23 -1.21 1.35
CA LEU A 109 -10.24 -2.53 1.97
C LEU A 109 -9.33 -2.57 3.19
N TRP A 110 -9.54 -3.57 4.04
CA TRP A 110 -8.75 -3.80 5.24
C TRP A 110 -7.79 -4.95 5.01
N LEU A 111 -6.49 -4.67 5.04
CA LEU A 111 -5.45 -5.69 4.93
C LEU A 111 -4.80 -5.95 6.28
N ARG A 112 -4.68 -7.22 6.66
CA ARG A 112 -3.91 -7.63 7.84
C ARG A 112 -2.41 -7.38 7.59
N TRP A 113 -1.83 -6.52 8.40
CA TRP A 113 -0.41 -6.21 8.39
C TRP A 113 0.41 -7.29 9.09
N ARG A 114 1.58 -7.61 8.53
CA ARG A 114 2.54 -8.54 9.16
C ARG A 114 3.33 -7.79 10.22
N LEU A 115 3.35 -8.34 11.45
CA LEU A 115 3.95 -7.70 12.62
C LEU A 115 5.48 -7.55 12.55
N ASP A 116 6.14 -8.26 11.62
CA ASP A 116 7.60 -8.26 11.45
C ASP A 116 8.12 -6.97 10.80
N GLN A 117 7.29 -6.30 9.99
CA GLN A 117 7.60 -5.01 9.37
C GLN A 117 7.20 -3.87 10.30
N ARG A 118 8.06 -3.52 11.26
CA ARG A 118 7.83 -2.43 12.22
C ARG A 118 8.20 -1.07 11.64
N VAL A 119 7.26 -0.42 10.96
CA VAL A 119 7.20 1.05 10.89
C VAL A 119 5.73 1.48 10.98
N ILE A 120 5.20 1.62 12.20
CA ILE A 120 4.01 2.45 12.44
C ILE A 120 4.47 3.51 13.43
N ALA A 121 4.99 4.61 12.87
CA ALA A 121 5.75 5.62 13.59
C ALA A 121 4.92 6.80 14.10
N SER A 122 3.61 6.87 13.86
CA SER A 122 2.82 7.99 14.37
C SER A 122 2.32 7.72 15.80
N ARG A 123 2.75 8.57 16.74
CA ARG A 123 2.23 8.64 18.11
C ARG A 123 0.83 9.27 18.11
N GLU A 124 -0.10 8.69 17.36
CA GLU A 124 -1.49 9.14 17.32
C GLU A 124 -2.28 8.57 18.50
N THR A 125 -3.23 9.35 19.02
CA THR A 125 -4.23 8.84 19.96
C THR A 125 -5.32 8.10 19.19
N PRO A 126 -5.83 6.96 19.69
CA PRO A 126 -6.93 6.26 19.02
C PRO A 126 -8.18 7.16 18.99
N ILE A 127 -8.88 7.15 17.87
CA ILE A 127 -10.13 7.91 17.67
C ILE A 127 -11.26 7.23 18.45
N GLU A 128 -11.32 5.91 18.38
CA GLU A 128 -12.30 5.09 19.09
C GLU A 128 -11.64 3.84 19.63
N VAL A 129 -12.17 3.36 20.76
CA VAL A 129 -11.81 2.06 21.32
C VAL A 129 -13.07 1.26 21.56
N HIS A 130 -13.20 0.10 20.93
CA HIS A 130 -14.33 -0.81 21.13
C HIS A 130 -13.89 -1.99 21.99
N TYR A 131 -14.63 -2.29 23.05
CA TYR A 131 -14.39 -3.45 23.90
C TYR A 131 -15.38 -4.57 23.56
N GLU A 132 -14.86 -5.78 23.29
CA GLU A 132 -15.68 -6.99 23.22
C GLU A 132 -15.79 -7.63 24.61
N SER A 133 -16.92 -8.32 24.84
CA SER A 133 -17.17 -9.06 26.08
C SER A 133 -16.14 -10.18 26.35
N LEU A 134 -15.48 -10.68 25.30
CA LEU A 134 -14.42 -11.69 25.36
C LEU A 134 -13.06 -11.12 25.82
N GLY A 135 -12.97 -9.80 26.04
CA GLY A 135 -11.76 -9.12 26.52
C GLY A 135 -10.78 -8.71 25.41
N THR A 136 -11.12 -8.96 24.15
CA THR A 136 -10.51 -8.32 22.99
C THR A 136 -11.01 -6.89 22.87
N PHE A 137 -10.13 -5.97 22.45
CA PHE A 137 -10.55 -4.62 22.14
C PHE A 137 -9.87 -4.10 20.87
N TYR A 138 -10.59 -3.25 20.17
CA TYR A 138 -10.18 -2.64 18.91
C TYR A 138 -9.81 -1.19 19.17
N GLU A 139 -8.58 -0.82 18.91
CA GLU A 139 -8.15 0.57 18.84
C GLU A 139 -8.25 1.00 17.37
N ILE A 140 -9.12 1.95 17.09
CA ILE A 140 -9.39 2.46 15.74
C ILE A 140 -8.68 3.81 15.60
N TYR A 141 -7.80 3.90 14.61
CA TYR A 141 -7.03 5.10 14.27
C TYR A 141 -7.52 5.69 12.95
N GLY A 142 -6.88 6.74 12.42
CA GLY A 142 -7.33 7.37 11.17
C GLY A 142 -7.33 6.42 9.96
N HIS A 143 -6.30 5.57 9.86
CA HIS A 143 -6.05 4.72 8.68
C HIS A 143 -5.73 3.25 9.02
N TYR A 144 -5.66 2.89 10.29
CA TYR A 144 -5.37 1.53 10.73
C TYR A 144 -6.20 1.17 11.96
N LEU A 145 -6.28 -0.12 12.24
CA LEU A 145 -7.01 -0.71 13.34
C LEU A 145 -6.09 -1.72 14.04
N ILE A 146 -5.97 -1.62 15.36
CA ILE A 146 -5.17 -2.54 16.17
C ILE A 146 -6.12 -3.37 17.02
N VAL A 147 -5.95 -4.70 16.95
CA VAL A 147 -6.65 -5.65 17.83
C VAL A 147 -5.71 -6.03 18.95
N ARG A 148 -6.13 -5.78 20.19
CA ARG A 148 -5.37 -6.14 21.40
C ARG A 148 -6.12 -7.13 22.26
N SER A 149 -5.36 -7.92 22.99
CA SER A 149 -5.85 -8.76 24.10
C SER A 149 -5.91 -7.96 25.40
N LEU A 150 -6.65 -8.44 26.41
CA LEU A 150 -6.68 -7.90 27.79
C LEU A 150 -5.29 -7.59 28.35
N LYS A 151 -4.28 -8.43 28.05
CA LYS A 151 -2.88 -8.24 28.48
C LYS A 151 -2.13 -7.16 27.68
N LYS A 152 -2.83 -6.33 26.89
CA LYS A 152 -2.31 -5.29 25.98
C LYS A 152 -1.35 -5.78 24.89
N LYS A 153 -1.26 -7.10 24.68
CA LYS A 153 -0.52 -7.70 23.56
C LYS A 153 -1.26 -7.44 22.26
N ILE A 154 -0.53 -7.00 21.24
CA ILE A 154 -1.05 -6.78 19.88
C ILE A 154 -1.26 -8.16 19.25
N LEU A 155 -2.49 -8.46 18.84
CA LEU A 155 -2.83 -9.68 18.12
C LEU A 155 -2.66 -9.46 16.63
N PHE A 156 -3.41 -8.49 16.08
CA PHE A 156 -3.39 -8.15 14.66
C PHE A 156 -3.42 -6.64 14.48
N ILE A 157 -2.76 -6.18 13.42
CA ILE A 157 -2.89 -4.83 12.92
C ILE A 157 -3.52 -4.94 11.55
N TYR A 158 -4.55 -4.14 11.29
CA TYR A 158 -5.17 -4.00 10.00
C TYR A 158 -4.92 -2.60 9.49
N ILE A 159 -4.52 -2.48 8.23
CA ILE A 159 -4.31 -1.19 7.57
C ILE A 159 -5.39 -1.06 6.51
N ARG A 160 -5.98 0.13 6.43
CA ARG A 160 -6.93 0.46 5.39
C ARG A 160 -6.16 0.92 4.16
N THR A 161 -6.23 0.15 3.09
CA THR A 161 -5.51 0.40 1.84
C THR A 161 -6.43 0.18 0.65
N THR A 162 -5.90 0.35 -0.56
CA THR A 162 -6.56 -0.04 -1.81
C THR A 162 -5.77 -1.15 -2.50
N VAL A 163 -6.38 -1.81 -3.49
CA VAL A 163 -5.72 -2.89 -4.23
C VAL A 163 -4.47 -2.39 -4.96
N GLY A 164 -4.51 -1.21 -5.57
CA GLY A 164 -3.37 -0.69 -6.32
C GLY A 164 -2.13 -0.43 -5.45
N HIS A 165 -2.31 0.08 -4.23
CA HIS A 165 -1.21 0.18 -3.26
C HIS A 165 -0.64 -1.19 -2.90
N ILE A 166 -1.50 -2.20 -2.69
CA ILE A 166 -1.06 -3.55 -2.34
C ILE A 166 -0.20 -4.15 -3.45
N VAL A 167 -0.59 -3.95 -4.71
CA VAL A 167 0.19 -4.42 -5.86
C VAL A 167 1.55 -3.72 -5.88
N LEU A 168 1.59 -2.40 -5.78
CA LEU A 168 2.85 -1.64 -5.80
C LEU A 168 3.83 -2.08 -4.71
N TYR A 169 3.37 -2.12 -3.45
CA TYR A 169 4.24 -2.51 -2.33
C TYR A 169 4.71 -3.95 -2.42
N ARG A 170 3.89 -4.84 -2.99
CA ARG A 170 4.27 -6.23 -3.21
C ARG A 170 5.41 -6.34 -4.22
N GLU A 171 5.33 -5.64 -5.35
CA GLU A 171 6.41 -5.66 -6.35
C GLU A 171 7.72 -5.13 -5.76
N ILE A 172 7.64 -4.09 -4.92
CA ILE A 172 8.80 -3.55 -4.19
C ILE A 172 9.37 -4.60 -3.22
N GLU A 173 8.52 -5.27 -2.44
CA GLU A 173 8.96 -6.30 -1.50
C GLU A 173 9.59 -7.50 -2.22
N GLU A 174 8.99 -7.96 -3.32
CA GLU A 174 9.53 -9.05 -4.14
C GLU A 174 10.87 -8.67 -4.77
N ALA A 175 11.04 -7.43 -5.23
CA ALA A 175 12.32 -6.92 -5.74
C ALA A 175 13.41 -6.88 -4.66
N ILE A 176 13.08 -6.41 -3.45
CA ILE A 176 14.02 -6.37 -2.31
C ILE A 176 14.42 -7.78 -1.90
N GLN A 177 13.45 -8.71 -1.80
CA GLN A 177 13.73 -10.10 -1.47
C GLN A 177 14.57 -10.78 -2.55
N GLY A 178 14.27 -10.54 -3.83
CA GLY A 178 15.06 -11.03 -4.96
C GLY A 178 16.52 -10.57 -4.89
N PHE A 179 16.74 -9.29 -4.57
CA PHE A 179 18.07 -8.74 -4.38
C PHE A 179 18.82 -9.43 -3.22
N SER A 180 18.19 -9.55 -2.05
CA SER A 180 18.82 -10.18 -0.87
C SER A 180 19.28 -11.63 -1.15
N ARG A 181 18.50 -12.38 -1.93
CA ARG A 181 18.86 -13.75 -2.34
C ARG A 181 20.03 -13.76 -3.31
N ALA A 182 20.04 -12.88 -4.32
CA ALA A 182 21.16 -12.78 -5.27
C ALA A 182 22.49 -12.50 -4.58
N TYR A 183 22.51 -11.63 -3.56
CA TYR A 183 23.71 -11.36 -2.76
C TYR A 183 24.19 -12.58 -1.98
N SER A 184 23.29 -13.40 -1.45
CA SER A 184 23.66 -14.61 -0.69
C SER A 184 24.30 -15.71 -1.53
N TYR A 185 24.13 -15.70 -2.86
CA TYR A 185 24.78 -16.66 -3.77
C TYR A 185 26.08 -16.14 -4.37
N ALA A 186 26.39 -14.86 -4.20
CA ALA A 186 27.60 -14.23 -4.72
C ALA A 186 28.76 -14.20 -3.72
N THR A 187 28.50 -14.60 -2.46
CA THR A 187 29.49 -14.84 -1.40
C THR A 187 29.78 -16.33 -1.26
#